data_AF-A0A8T5S4R1-F1
#
_entry.id   AF-A0A8T5S4R1-F1
#
_cell.length_a   1.000
_cell.length_b   1.000
_cell.length_c   1.000
_cell.angle_alpha   90.00
_cell.angle_beta   90.00
_cell.angle_gamma   90.00
#
_symmetry.space_group_name_H-M   'P 1'
#
loop_
_entity.id
_entity.type
_entity.pdbx_description
1 polymer ?
#
loop_
_entity_poly.entity_id
_entity_poly.type
_entity_poly.pdbx_seq_one_letter_code
_entity_poly.pdbx_strand_id
1 'polypeptide(L)'
;MAASKRLYKTLLFSSILVGITCICCLYLFSLPLVLKAFAEYEGALQIVLIISARIIILSIISYYLFHKWFKQEAQYLSDIPFLLGLFFLILIFGKTIDLLWDLTFFTFNDDIVLIFLKFRFFIIIFEVAPLVYLGMEIIFFRLEDRFNKLKDKKYMNTLRTRLITIIVSIESIVVLIIPNVTLLGMVLPMMLIPSLLGIVYIFYLAYRLNRLSVVKPKILTIGFFVYLISNIFRPIMQSLLGENASYLIVVEFVDLIIFIVIFLGLYKKS
;
A
#
# COMPACT_ATOMS: atom_id res chain seq x y z
N MET A 1 19.13 -20.17 -13.37
CA MET A 1 17.70 -19.87 -13.09
C MET A 1 17.25 -20.30 -11.69
N ALA A 2 17.47 -21.55 -11.25
CA ALA A 2 17.03 -22.00 -9.92
C ALA A 2 17.70 -21.27 -8.73
N ALA A 3 18.98 -20.90 -8.86
CA ALA A 3 19.72 -20.18 -7.82
C ALA A 3 19.15 -18.77 -7.53
N SER A 4 18.67 -18.03 -8.54
CA SER A 4 18.06 -16.71 -8.32
C SER A 4 16.68 -16.81 -7.67
N LYS A 5 15.87 -17.84 -8.00
CA LYS A 5 14.56 -18.08 -7.35
C LYS A 5 14.72 -18.30 -5.85
N ARG A 6 15.71 -19.12 -5.45
CA ARG A 6 16.01 -19.38 -4.04
C ARG A 6 16.45 -18.11 -3.33
N LEU A 7 17.33 -17.31 -3.94
CA LEU A 7 17.79 -16.04 -3.39
C LEU A 7 16.62 -15.06 -3.18
N TYR A 8 15.76 -14.85 -4.18
CA TYR A 8 14.60 -13.95 -4.04
C TYR A 8 13.64 -14.41 -2.95
N LYS A 9 13.37 -15.72 -2.87
CA LYS A 9 12.54 -16.29 -1.81
C LYS A 9 13.14 -16.08 -0.43
N THR A 10 14.44 -16.32 -0.28
CA THR A 10 15.15 -16.10 0.99
C THR A 10 15.15 -14.63 1.39
N LEU A 11 15.43 -13.71 0.45
CA LEU A 11 15.39 -12.27 0.72
C LEU A 11 13.99 -11.81 1.15
N LEU A 12 12.96 -12.18 0.38
CA LEU A 12 11.57 -11.83 0.71
C LEU A 12 11.14 -12.38 2.07
N PHE A 13 11.46 -13.65 2.35
CA PHE A 13 11.14 -14.27 3.63
C PHE A 13 11.89 -13.60 4.79
N SER A 14 13.19 -13.31 4.60
CA SER A 14 13.99 -12.61 5.61
C SER A 14 13.46 -11.21 5.89
N SER A 15 13.04 -10.44 4.86
CA SER A 15 12.46 -9.12 5.06
C SER A 15 11.12 -9.18 5.79
N ILE A 16 10.29 -10.19 5.49
CA ILE A 16 9.02 -10.42 6.21
C ILE A 16 9.30 -10.75 7.67
N LEU A 17 10.26 -11.65 7.95
CA LEU A 17 10.61 -12.05 9.31
C LEU A 17 11.13 -10.86 10.14
N VAL A 18 12.00 -10.03 9.55
CA VAL A 18 12.49 -8.81 10.19
C VAL A 18 11.32 -7.86 10.48
N GLY A 19 10.44 -7.64 9.50
CA GLY A 19 9.25 -6.79 9.69
C GLY A 19 8.33 -7.28 10.80
N ILE A 20 8.04 -8.59 10.85
CA ILE A 20 7.23 -9.20 11.92
C ILE A 20 7.92 -9.00 13.27
N THR A 21 9.24 -9.24 13.34
CA THR A 21 10.00 -9.07 14.58
C THR A 21 9.93 -7.63 15.09
N CYS A 22 10.11 -6.64 14.20
CA CYS A 22 9.99 -5.23 14.55
C CYS A 22 8.58 -4.88 15.07
N ILE A 23 7.52 -5.37 14.42
CA ILE A 23 6.15 -5.17 14.89
C ILE A 23 5.92 -5.85 16.24
N CYS A 24 6.35 -7.09 16.41
CA CYS A 24 6.20 -7.79 17.68
C CYS A 24 6.90 -7.04 18.80
N CYS A 25 8.13 -6.56 18.58
CA CYS A 25 8.83 -5.71 19.54
C CYS A 25 8.02 -4.44 19.85
N LEU A 26 7.54 -3.73 18.83
CA LEU A 26 6.71 -2.52 18.98
C LEU A 26 5.47 -2.78 19.86
N TYR A 27 4.74 -3.87 19.60
CA TYR A 27 3.56 -4.25 20.40
C TYR A 27 3.93 -4.67 21.82
N LEU A 28 5.05 -5.36 22.03
CA LEU A 28 5.52 -5.74 23.37
C LEU A 28 5.88 -4.50 24.20
N PHE A 29 6.55 -3.51 23.60
CA PHE A 29 6.86 -2.24 24.28
C PHE A 29 5.60 -1.45 24.61
N SER A 30 4.60 -1.47 23.73
CA SER A 30 3.34 -0.74 23.89
C SER A 30 2.23 -1.53 24.60
N LEU A 31 2.51 -2.74 25.09
CA LEU A 31 1.50 -3.63 25.68
C LEU A 31 0.68 -2.99 26.81
N PRO A 32 1.28 -2.23 27.77
CA PRO A 32 0.49 -1.58 28.81
C PRO A 32 -0.53 -0.58 28.27
N LEU A 33 -0.17 0.15 27.20
CA LEU A 33 -1.05 1.13 26.55
C LEU A 33 -2.19 0.44 25.82
N VAL A 34 -1.90 -0.67 25.13
CA VAL A 34 -2.90 -1.50 24.47
C VAL A 34 -3.91 -2.06 25.48
N LEU A 35 -3.44 -2.58 26.62
CA LEU A 35 -4.32 -3.09 27.67
C LEU A 35 -5.21 -1.99 28.27
N LYS A 36 -4.64 -0.80 28.48
CA LYS A 36 -5.40 0.39 28.92
C LYS A 36 -6.48 0.76 27.91
N ALA A 37 -6.18 0.69 26.62
CA ALA A 37 -7.14 0.98 25.56
C ALA A 37 -8.32 0.03 25.53
N PHE A 38 -8.10 -1.26 25.78
CA PHE A 38 -9.22 -2.20 25.91
C PHE A 38 -10.14 -1.90 27.10
N ALA A 39 -9.63 -1.24 28.14
CA ALA A 39 -10.42 -0.85 29.31
C ALA A 39 -11.16 0.49 29.12
N GLU A 40 -10.55 1.45 28.42
CA GLU A 40 -11.04 2.83 28.36
C GLU A 40 -11.68 3.22 27.02
N TYR A 41 -11.29 2.59 25.90
CA TYR A 41 -11.77 2.96 24.58
C TYR A 41 -12.97 2.10 24.15
N GLU A 42 -14.16 2.71 24.18
CA GLU A 42 -15.38 2.05 23.74
C GLU A 42 -15.28 1.66 22.26
N GLY A 43 -15.46 0.36 21.97
CA GLY A 43 -15.34 -0.16 20.60
C GLY A 43 -13.96 -0.71 20.23
N ALA A 44 -12.96 -0.67 21.14
CA ALA A 44 -11.60 -1.15 20.87
C ALA A 44 -11.56 -2.58 20.32
N LEU A 45 -12.36 -3.49 20.89
CA LEU A 45 -12.44 -4.88 20.44
C LEU A 45 -12.96 -4.99 19.00
N GLN A 46 -13.99 -4.22 18.66
CA GLN A 46 -14.60 -4.19 17.33
C GLN A 46 -13.61 -3.66 16.28
N ILE A 47 -12.85 -2.62 16.63
CA ILE A 47 -11.76 -2.07 15.79
C ILE A 47 -10.68 -3.13 15.54
N VAL A 48 -10.23 -3.82 16.60
CA VAL A 48 -9.24 -4.91 16.48
C VAL A 48 -9.75 -6.01 15.56
N LEU A 49 -11.01 -6.43 15.72
CA LEU A 49 -11.59 -7.49 14.89
C LEU A 49 -11.68 -7.10 13.41
N ILE A 50 -12.18 -5.89 13.09
CA ILE A 50 -12.36 -5.47 11.69
C ILE A 50 -11.02 -5.24 10.98
N ILE A 51 -10.05 -4.60 11.66
CA ILE A 51 -8.72 -4.39 11.08
C ILE A 51 -7.98 -5.71 10.94
N SER A 52 -8.11 -6.63 11.91
CA SER A 52 -7.53 -7.98 11.80
C SER A 52 -8.12 -8.77 10.64
N ALA A 53 -9.44 -8.70 10.43
CA ALA A 53 -10.09 -9.32 9.28
C ALA A 53 -9.55 -8.77 7.94
N ARG A 54 -9.35 -7.45 7.86
CA ARG A 54 -8.71 -6.81 6.71
C ARG A 54 -7.27 -7.30 6.51
N ILE A 55 -6.45 -7.34 7.56
CA ILE A 55 -5.07 -7.83 7.49
C ILE A 55 -5.02 -9.28 6.98
N ILE A 56 -5.93 -10.15 7.43
CA ILE A 56 -6.04 -11.53 6.97
C ILE A 56 -6.35 -11.59 5.46
N ILE A 57 -7.35 -10.82 4.99
CA ILE A 57 -7.70 -10.78 3.57
C ILE A 57 -6.53 -10.28 2.72
N LEU A 58 -5.88 -9.19 3.14
CA LEU A 58 -4.70 -8.67 2.44
C LEU A 58 -3.56 -9.71 2.43
N SER A 59 -3.40 -10.48 3.50
CA SER A 59 -2.40 -11.56 3.59
C SER A 59 -2.69 -12.69 2.60
N ILE A 60 -3.96 -13.09 2.45
CA ILE A 60 -4.39 -14.07 1.45
C ILE A 60 -4.08 -13.57 0.03
N ILE A 61 -4.40 -12.30 -0.25
CA ILE A 61 -4.14 -11.66 -1.56
C ILE A 61 -2.63 -11.62 -1.84
N SER A 62 -1.83 -11.12 -0.89
CA SER A 62 -0.37 -11.01 -1.03
C SER A 62 0.27 -12.39 -1.24
N TYR A 63 -0.12 -13.38 -0.44
CA TYR A 63 0.35 -14.76 -0.59
C TYR A 63 -0.01 -15.34 -1.96
N TYR A 64 -1.25 -15.18 -2.42
CA TYR A 64 -1.68 -15.63 -3.74
C TYR A 64 -0.82 -15.04 -4.86
N LEU A 65 -0.52 -13.73 -4.80
CA LEU A 65 0.26 -13.04 -5.81
C LEU A 65 1.73 -13.48 -5.83
N PHE A 66 2.36 -13.60 -4.67
CA PHE A 66 3.73 -14.13 -4.59
C PHE A 66 3.80 -15.59 -5.02
N HIS A 67 2.81 -16.42 -4.68
CA HIS A 67 2.75 -17.80 -5.15
C HIS A 67 2.64 -17.88 -6.67
N LYS A 68 1.79 -17.02 -7.27
CA LYS A 68 1.66 -16.91 -8.73
C LYS A 68 2.99 -16.47 -9.37
N TRP A 69 3.68 -15.49 -8.78
CA TRP A 69 5.00 -15.05 -9.23
C TRP A 69 6.06 -16.17 -9.14
N PHE A 70 6.09 -16.90 -8.02
CA PHE A 70 7.06 -17.98 -7.83
C PHE A 70 6.88 -19.13 -8.84
N LYS A 71 5.65 -19.36 -9.33
CA LYS A 71 5.33 -20.36 -10.35
C LYS A 71 5.73 -19.97 -11.78
N GLN A 72 6.06 -18.71 -12.06
CA GLN A 72 6.46 -18.29 -13.41
C GLN A 72 7.82 -18.90 -13.81
N GLU A 73 7.99 -19.21 -15.10
CA GLU A 73 9.22 -19.80 -15.65
C GLU A 73 10.42 -18.86 -15.42
N ALA A 74 10.27 -17.61 -15.88
CA ALA A 74 11.16 -16.49 -15.59
C ALA A 74 10.51 -15.54 -14.57
N GLN A 75 11.32 -15.01 -13.66
CA GLN A 75 10.88 -14.10 -12.60
C GLN A 75 11.60 -12.77 -12.74
N TYR A 76 10.82 -11.70 -12.83
CA TYR A 76 11.32 -10.33 -12.84
C TYR A 76 10.66 -9.55 -11.69
N LEU A 77 11.43 -8.65 -11.07
CA LEU A 77 10.91 -7.75 -10.03
C LEU A 77 9.94 -6.70 -10.59
N SER A 78 9.84 -6.59 -11.92
CA SER A 78 8.86 -5.77 -12.62
C SER A 78 7.54 -6.50 -12.88
N ASP A 79 7.44 -7.80 -12.57
CA ASP A 79 6.23 -8.57 -12.85
C ASP A 79 5.06 -8.09 -11.99
N ILE A 80 3.88 -7.98 -12.60
CA ILE A 80 2.65 -7.52 -11.93
C ILE A 80 2.35 -8.29 -10.63
N PRO A 81 2.41 -9.64 -10.61
CA PRO A 81 2.16 -10.37 -9.36
C PRO A 81 3.16 -10.02 -8.26
N PHE A 82 4.42 -9.73 -8.59
CA PHE A 82 5.42 -9.30 -7.60
C PHE A 82 5.13 -7.89 -7.09
N LEU A 83 4.95 -6.91 -7.99
CA LEU A 83 4.74 -5.51 -7.61
C LEU A 83 3.46 -5.33 -6.79
N LEU A 84 2.37 -5.99 -7.18
CA LEU A 84 1.12 -5.95 -6.42
C LEU A 84 1.21 -6.77 -5.12
N GLY A 85 1.92 -7.90 -5.14
CA GLY A 85 2.19 -8.67 -3.92
C GLY A 85 2.93 -7.82 -2.89
N LEU A 86 3.91 -7.03 -3.34
CA LEU A 86 4.69 -6.10 -2.52
C LEU A 86 3.83 -4.92 -2.02
N PHE A 87 2.98 -4.32 -2.86
CA PHE A 87 2.00 -3.31 -2.45
C PHE A 87 1.14 -3.81 -1.29
N PHE A 88 0.51 -4.99 -1.43
CA PHE A 88 -0.32 -5.55 -0.37
C PHE A 88 0.46 -5.96 0.87
N LEU A 89 1.70 -6.45 0.70
CA LEU A 89 2.57 -6.80 1.81
C LEU A 89 2.92 -5.57 2.67
N ILE A 90 3.30 -4.46 2.03
CA ILE A 90 3.61 -3.22 2.74
C ILE A 90 2.35 -2.67 3.41
N LEU A 91 1.19 -2.74 2.73
CA LEU A 91 -0.09 -2.33 3.30
C LEU A 91 -0.47 -3.14 4.55
N ILE A 92 -0.14 -4.44 4.63
CA ILE A 92 -0.33 -5.26 5.84
C ILE A 92 0.49 -4.70 7.02
N PHE A 93 1.77 -4.41 6.79
CA PHE A 93 2.63 -3.81 7.82
C PHE A 93 2.08 -2.44 8.24
N GLY A 94 1.67 -1.61 7.28
CA GLY A 94 1.03 -0.32 7.53
C GLY A 94 -0.23 -0.45 8.37
N LYS A 95 -1.13 -1.40 8.05
CA LYS A 95 -2.37 -1.63 8.79
C LYS A 95 -2.15 -2.20 10.19
N THR A 96 -1.09 -2.96 10.39
CA THR A 96 -0.74 -3.48 11.71
C THR A 96 -0.21 -2.35 12.62
N ILE A 97 0.49 -1.37 12.03
CA ILE A 97 0.91 -0.15 12.74
C ILE A 97 -0.29 0.78 12.95
N ASP A 98 -1.17 0.93 11.97
CA ASP A 98 -2.44 1.68 12.11
C ASP A 98 -3.27 1.11 13.27
N LEU A 99 -3.37 -0.21 13.41
CA LEU A 99 -4.09 -0.84 14.53
C LEU A 99 -3.48 -0.45 15.88
N LEU A 100 -2.14 -0.46 15.99
CA LEU A 100 -1.50 -0.05 17.24
C LEU A 100 -1.80 1.43 17.51
N TRP A 101 -1.72 2.26 16.48
CA TRP A 101 -2.03 3.69 16.54
C TRP A 101 -3.47 3.94 17.00
N ASP A 102 -4.47 3.32 16.36
CA ASP A 102 -5.89 3.47 16.69
C ASP A 102 -6.19 3.05 18.15
N LEU A 103 -5.39 2.15 18.71
CA LEU A 103 -5.48 1.75 20.11
C LEU A 103 -4.73 2.68 21.07
N THR A 104 -3.73 3.43 20.63
CA THR A 104 -2.80 4.12 21.54
C THR A 104 -2.71 5.62 21.34
N PHE A 105 -3.32 6.18 20.28
CA PHE A 105 -3.19 7.60 19.92
C PHE A 105 -3.56 8.57 21.05
N PHE A 106 -4.61 8.26 21.83
CA PHE A 106 -5.09 9.09 22.93
C PHE A 106 -4.20 9.02 24.18
N THR A 107 -3.19 8.15 24.20
CA THR A 107 -2.27 7.97 25.34
C THR A 107 -0.91 8.65 25.16
N PHE A 108 -0.57 9.06 23.93
CA PHE A 108 0.72 9.66 23.61
C PHE A 108 0.70 11.18 23.65
N ASN A 109 1.87 11.79 23.84
CA ASN A 109 2.05 13.23 23.63
C ASN A 109 2.20 13.55 22.14
N ASP A 110 1.97 14.81 21.77
CA ASP A 110 1.96 15.28 20.38
C ASP A 110 3.29 14.99 19.62
N ASP A 111 4.43 15.04 20.32
CA ASP A 111 5.73 14.75 19.72
C ASP A 111 5.89 13.28 19.32
N ILE A 112 5.48 12.35 20.19
CA ILE A 112 5.51 10.91 19.89
C ILE A 112 4.51 10.62 18.77
N VAL A 113 3.31 11.22 18.83
CA VAL A 113 2.30 11.12 17.77
C VAL A 113 2.89 11.55 16.42
N LEU A 114 3.58 12.69 16.37
CA LEU A 114 4.18 13.18 15.14
C LEU A 114 5.24 12.21 14.58
N ILE A 115 6.07 11.61 15.44
CA ILE A 115 7.05 10.60 15.03
C ILE A 115 6.34 9.39 14.41
N PHE A 116 5.30 8.85 15.06
CA PHE A 116 4.52 7.73 14.55
C PHE A 116 3.89 8.03 13.19
N LEU A 117 3.29 9.22 13.04
CA LEU A 117 2.70 9.63 11.77
C LEU A 117 3.77 9.76 10.68
N LYS A 118 4.95 10.32 10.96
CA LYS A 118 6.06 10.37 9.99
C LYS A 118 6.47 8.96 9.53
N PHE A 119 6.60 8.01 10.46
CA PHE A 119 6.84 6.61 10.11
C PHE A 119 5.74 6.03 9.23
N ARG A 120 4.47 6.30 9.54
CA ARG A 120 3.34 5.85 8.73
C ARG A 120 3.41 6.41 7.31
N PHE A 121 3.77 7.68 7.15
CA PHE A 121 3.93 8.29 5.83
C PHE A 121 5.03 7.63 5.01
N PHE A 122 6.17 7.28 5.60
CA PHE A 122 7.19 6.51 4.88
C PHE A 122 6.64 5.18 4.38
N ILE A 123 5.86 4.48 5.20
CA ILE A 123 5.20 3.25 4.77
C ILE A 123 4.29 3.49 3.58
N ILE A 124 3.49 4.57 3.57
CA ILE A 124 2.62 4.93 2.44
C ILE A 124 3.42 5.22 1.16
N ILE A 125 4.53 5.97 1.28
CA ILE A 125 5.43 6.25 0.16
C ILE A 125 5.95 4.92 -0.44
N PHE A 126 6.44 4.02 0.41
CA PHE A 126 6.94 2.71 -0.03
C PHE A 126 5.83 1.79 -0.55
N GLU A 127 4.62 1.89 0.01
CA GLU A 127 3.44 1.14 -0.43
C GLU A 127 3.09 1.52 -1.88
N VAL A 128 3.10 2.82 -2.20
CA VAL A 128 2.72 3.34 -3.51
C VAL A 128 3.81 3.12 -4.58
N ALA A 129 5.08 3.06 -4.19
CA ALA A 129 6.22 2.97 -5.13
C ALA A 129 6.14 1.79 -6.14
N PRO A 130 5.78 0.54 -5.77
CA PRO A 130 5.55 -0.56 -6.71
C PRO A 130 4.49 -0.25 -7.78
N LEU A 131 3.45 0.50 -7.42
CA LEU A 131 2.38 0.87 -8.35
C LEU A 131 2.82 1.98 -9.30
N VAL A 132 3.59 2.95 -8.81
CA VAL A 132 4.21 3.99 -9.65
C VAL A 132 5.19 3.35 -10.65
N TYR A 133 5.96 2.34 -10.23
CA TYR A 133 6.81 1.56 -11.13
C TYR A 133 6.02 0.95 -12.28
N LEU A 134 4.93 0.26 -11.96
CA LEU A 134 4.04 -0.36 -12.95
C LEU A 134 3.46 0.71 -13.90
N GLY A 135 3.12 1.87 -13.35
CA GLY A 135 2.58 2.99 -14.10
C GLY A 135 3.47 3.56 -15.16
N MET A 136 4.72 3.78 -14.80
CA MET A 136 5.72 4.23 -15.75
C MET A 136 5.91 3.24 -16.90
N GLU A 137 5.79 1.93 -16.67
CA GLU A 137 5.88 0.94 -17.74
C GLU A 137 4.85 1.17 -18.86
N ILE A 138 3.60 1.43 -18.47
CA ILE A 138 2.50 1.65 -19.42
C ILE A 138 2.62 3.01 -20.13
N ILE A 139 3.03 4.05 -19.40
CA ILE A 139 3.27 5.38 -19.99
C ILE A 139 4.39 5.31 -21.02
N PHE A 140 5.52 4.68 -20.65
CA PHE A 140 6.68 4.61 -21.53
C PHE A 140 6.45 3.71 -22.73
N PHE A 141 5.68 2.64 -22.60
CA PHE A 141 5.26 1.82 -23.75
C PHE A 141 4.58 2.68 -24.83
N ARG A 142 3.72 3.63 -24.45
CA ARG A 142 3.06 4.55 -25.42
C ARG A 142 4.04 5.55 -26.05
N LEU A 143 5.14 5.85 -25.37
CA LEU A 143 6.17 6.77 -25.85
C LEU A 143 7.26 6.06 -26.66
N GLU A 144 7.36 4.74 -26.56
CA GLU A 144 8.33 3.90 -27.24
C GLU A 144 8.25 4.03 -28.78
N ASP A 145 7.04 4.24 -29.31
CA ASP A 145 6.81 4.50 -30.74
C ASP A 145 7.43 5.83 -31.20
N ARG A 146 7.59 6.80 -30.30
CA ARG A 146 8.17 8.12 -30.59
C ARG A 146 9.64 8.25 -30.24
N PHE A 147 10.13 7.46 -29.28
CA PHE A 147 11.51 7.54 -28.80
C PHE A 147 12.18 6.17 -28.81
N ASN A 148 13.01 5.91 -29.84
CA ASN A 148 13.70 4.62 -30.01
C ASN A 148 14.58 4.22 -28.81
N LYS A 149 15.10 5.17 -28.02
CA LYS A 149 15.86 4.87 -26.79
C LYS A 149 15.03 4.16 -25.71
N LEU A 150 13.71 4.33 -25.73
CA LEU A 150 12.81 3.66 -24.78
C LEU A 150 12.60 2.17 -25.11
N LYS A 151 13.08 1.69 -26.27
CA LYS A 151 13.07 0.27 -26.63
C LYS A 151 14.13 -0.53 -25.87
N ASP A 152 15.17 0.13 -25.36
CA ASP A 152 16.21 -0.51 -24.57
C ASP A 152 15.73 -0.79 -23.14
N LYS A 153 15.47 -2.08 -22.84
CA LYS A 153 15.03 -2.55 -21.52
C LYS A 153 15.96 -2.11 -20.37
N LYS A 154 17.28 -2.06 -20.59
CA LYS A 154 18.24 -1.67 -19.55
C LYS A 154 18.14 -0.18 -19.24
N TYR A 155 18.05 0.64 -20.29
CA TYR A 155 17.81 2.07 -20.16
C TYR A 155 16.48 2.34 -19.44
N MET A 156 15.42 1.65 -19.85
CA MET A 156 14.09 1.77 -19.25
C MET A 156 14.04 1.41 -17.77
N ASN A 157 14.69 0.33 -17.37
CA ASN A 157 14.78 -0.05 -15.96
C ASN A 157 15.53 1.01 -15.15
N THR A 158 16.65 1.50 -15.69
CA THR A 158 17.47 2.53 -15.02
C THR A 158 16.70 3.83 -14.86
N LEU A 159 16.00 4.28 -15.90
CA LEU A 159 15.19 5.50 -15.88
C LEU A 159 14.05 5.38 -14.86
N ARG A 160 13.31 4.27 -14.87
CA ARG A 160 12.23 4.00 -13.91
C ARG A 160 12.73 4.03 -12.47
N THR A 161 13.82 3.32 -12.17
CA THR A 161 14.38 3.29 -10.82
C THR A 161 14.86 4.67 -10.37
N ARG A 162 15.49 5.45 -11.25
CA ARG A 162 15.90 6.84 -10.94
C ARG A 162 14.70 7.72 -10.63
N LEU A 163 13.65 7.67 -11.44
CA LEU A 163 12.44 8.47 -11.22
C LEU A 163 11.76 8.13 -9.90
N ILE A 164 11.61 6.84 -9.56
CA ILE A 164 11.06 6.44 -8.25
C ILE A 164 11.95 6.92 -7.12
N THR A 165 13.28 6.76 -7.25
CA THR A 165 14.21 7.22 -6.21
C THR A 165 14.07 8.72 -5.99
N ILE A 166 13.93 9.52 -7.05
CA ILE A 166 13.69 10.96 -6.97
C ILE A 166 12.35 11.26 -6.28
N ILE A 167 11.25 10.61 -6.70
CA ILE A 167 9.91 10.81 -6.10
C ILE A 167 9.94 10.46 -4.62
N VAL A 168 10.41 9.27 -4.27
CA VAL A 168 10.52 8.80 -2.88
C VAL A 168 11.40 9.72 -2.05
N SER A 169 12.51 10.22 -2.60
CA SER A 169 13.41 11.15 -1.87
C SER A 169 12.73 12.48 -1.60
N ILE A 170 12.06 13.07 -2.61
CA ILE A 170 11.34 14.34 -2.46
C ILE A 170 10.22 14.19 -1.41
N GLU A 171 9.39 13.17 -1.56
CA GLU A 171 8.29 12.87 -0.64
C GLU A 171 8.80 12.64 0.79
N SER A 172 9.89 11.89 0.94
CA SER A 172 10.52 11.64 2.23
C SER A 172 11.04 12.92 2.89
N ILE A 173 11.68 13.79 2.12
CA ILE A 173 12.18 15.09 2.62
C ILE A 173 11.02 15.98 3.07
N VAL A 174 9.93 16.03 2.29
CA VAL A 174 8.72 16.79 2.66
C VAL A 174 8.18 16.30 4.00
N VAL A 175 8.04 14.99 4.19
CA VAL A 175 7.55 14.40 5.45
C VAL A 175 8.48 14.70 6.64
N LEU A 176 9.80 14.68 6.44
CA LEU A 176 10.77 14.95 7.51
C LEU A 176 10.68 16.38 8.03
N ILE A 177 10.53 17.35 7.13
CA ILE A 177 10.58 18.80 7.46
C ILE A 177 9.29 19.28 8.14
N ILE A 178 8.16 18.58 7.97
CA ILE A 178 6.88 18.99 8.57
C ILE A 178 6.97 18.99 10.10
N PRO A 179 6.65 20.12 10.77
CA PRO A 179 6.89 20.27 12.20
C PRO A 179 5.70 19.89 13.09
N ASN A 180 4.50 19.68 12.53
CA ASN A 180 3.31 19.41 13.33
C ASN A 180 2.34 18.41 12.65
N VAL A 181 1.47 17.83 13.47
CA VAL A 181 0.51 16.78 13.07
C VAL A 181 -0.52 17.30 12.06
N THR A 182 -1.00 18.52 12.27
CA THR A 182 -2.05 19.13 11.43
C THR A 182 -1.59 19.31 9.99
N LEU A 183 -0.40 19.89 9.79
CA LEU A 183 0.18 20.07 8.45
C LEU A 183 0.48 18.72 7.80
N LEU A 184 0.96 17.74 8.59
CA LEU A 184 1.21 16.40 8.07
C LEU A 184 -0.10 15.77 7.56
N GLY A 185 -1.17 15.85 8.34
CA GLY A 185 -2.51 15.39 7.95
C GLY A 185 -3.05 16.05 6.68
N MET A 186 -2.76 17.35 6.45
CA MET A 186 -3.15 18.05 5.21
C MET A 186 -2.34 17.62 3.98
N VAL A 187 -1.09 17.17 4.17
CA VAL A 187 -0.23 16.72 3.07
C VAL A 187 -0.61 15.30 2.61
N LEU A 188 -1.19 14.47 3.49
CA LEU A 188 -1.56 13.08 3.17
C LEU A 188 -2.39 12.95 1.88
N PRO A 189 -3.51 13.67 1.72
CA PRO A 189 -4.33 13.54 0.51
C PRO A 189 -3.60 14.07 -0.71
N MET A 190 -2.74 15.09 -0.56
CA MET A 190 -1.96 15.65 -1.68
C MET A 190 -0.93 14.66 -2.23
N MET A 191 -0.42 13.74 -1.41
CA MET A 191 0.49 12.68 -1.86
C MET A 191 -0.28 11.48 -2.43
N LEU A 192 -1.34 11.07 -1.73
CA LEU A 192 -2.05 9.82 -2.02
C LEU A 192 -2.98 9.94 -3.24
N ILE A 193 -3.69 11.07 -3.40
CA ILE A 193 -4.65 11.27 -4.49
C ILE A 193 -3.99 11.25 -5.88
N PRO A 194 -2.91 12.02 -6.15
CA PRO A 194 -2.25 11.99 -7.46
C PRO A 194 -1.72 10.59 -7.81
N SER A 195 -1.21 9.88 -6.82
CA SER A 195 -0.72 8.52 -6.96
C SER A 195 -1.84 7.55 -7.37
N LEU A 196 -2.96 7.57 -6.64
CA LEU A 196 -4.14 6.76 -6.96
C LEU A 196 -4.78 7.13 -8.30
N LEU A 197 -4.85 8.42 -8.64
CA LEU A 197 -5.28 8.89 -9.96
C LEU A 197 -4.41 8.32 -11.08
N GLY A 198 -3.09 8.35 -10.88
CA GLY A 198 -2.15 7.69 -11.76
C GLY A 198 -2.52 6.22 -11.94
N ILE A 199 -2.67 5.47 -10.85
CA ILE A 199 -3.00 4.02 -10.86
C ILE A 199 -4.29 3.73 -11.62
N VAL A 200 -5.35 4.48 -11.35
CA VAL A 200 -6.63 4.37 -12.06
C VAL A 200 -6.42 4.60 -13.55
N TYR A 201 -5.73 5.67 -13.93
CA TYR A 201 -5.44 6.00 -15.31
C TYR A 201 -4.62 4.91 -16.02
N ILE A 202 -3.65 4.31 -15.34
CA ILE A 202 -2.80 3.23 -15.84
C ILE A 202 -3.63 1.98 -16.16
N PHE A 203 -4.47 1.52 -15.23
CA PHE A 203 -5.33 0.36 -15.49
C PHE A 203 -6.41 0.65 -16.52
N TYR A 204 -6.90 1.89 -16.58
CA TYR A 204 -7.80 2.33 -17.64
C TYR A 204 -7.14 2.27 -19.02
N LEU A 205 -5.90 2.75 -19.15
CA LEU A 205 -5.13 2.65 -20.38
C LEU A 205 -4.84 1.19 -20.74
N ALA A 206 -4.45 0.37 -19.78
CA ALA A 206 -4.22 -1.06 -20.00
C ALA A 206 -5.49 -1.76 -20.51
N TYR A 207 -6.66 -1.40 -19.97
CA TYR A 207 -7.95 -1.86 -20.47
C TYR A 207 -8.19 -1.41 -21.91
N ARG A 208 -8.07 -0.10 -22.20
CA ARG A 208 -8.32 0.47 -23.53
C ARG A 208 -7.40 -0.13 -24.59
N LEU A 209 -6.15 -0.44 -24.23
CA LEU A 209 -5.14 -1.01 -25.12
C LEU A 209 -5.16 -2.55 -25.16
N ASN A 210 -6.09 -3.21 -24.47
CA ASN A 210 -6.15 -4.67 -24.33
C ASN A 210 -4.82 -5.30 -23.88
N ARG A 211 -4.10 -4.60 -22.99
CA ARG A 211 -2.83 -5.06 -22.41
C ARG A 211 -3.06 -5.71 -21.04
N LEU A 212 -1.99 -6.32 -20.51
CA LEU A 212 -2.01 -7.05 -19.24
C LEU A 212 -3.01 -8.23 -19.23
N SER A 213 -2.86 -9.13 -20.20
CA SER A 213 -3.73 -10.31 -20.35
C SER A 213 -3.72 -11.23 -19.12
N VAL A 214 -2.75 -11.09 -18.21
CA VAL A 214 -2.63 -11.90 -16.98
C VAL A 214 -3.61 -11.46 -15.89
N VAL A 215 -4.18 -10.26 -16.00
CA VAL A 215 -5.15 -9.68 -15.05
C VAL A 215 -6.40 -9.18 -15.81
N LYS A 216 -7.38 -8.61 -15.09
CA LYS A 216 -8.58 -7.98 -15.66
C LYS A 216 -8.52 -6.46 -15.42
N PRO A 217 -7.87 -5.68 -16.31
CA PRO A 217 -7.64 -4.25 -16.10
C PRO A 217 -8.91 -3.43 -15.85
N LYS A 218 -10.04 -3.81 -16.48
CA LYS A 218 -11.35 -3.15 -16.25
C LYS A 218 -11.77 -3.21 -14.77
N ILE A 219 -11.67 -4.39 -14.16
CA ILE A 219 -12.07 -4.58 -12.76
C ILE A 219 -11.10 -3.83 -11.83
N LEU A 220 -9.80 -3.86 -12.14
CA LEU A 220 -8.80 -3.11 -11.38
C LEU A 220 -9.02 -1.60 -11.46
N THR A 221 -9.37 -1.09 -12.64
CA THR A 221 -9.72 0.33 -12.82
C THR A 221 -10.87 0.71 -11.90
N ILE A 222 -11.94 -0.09 -11.87
CA ILE A 222 -13.10 0.15 -11.00
C ILE A 222 -12.68 0.05 -9.53
N GLY A 223 -11.96 -1.00 -9.13
CA GLY A 223 -11.53 -1.20 -7.74
C GLY A 223 -10.67 -0.06 -7.22
N PHE A 224 -9.64 0.35 -7.97
CA PHE A 224 -8.79 1.48 -7.59
C PHE A 224 -9.51 2.83 -7.69
N PHE A 225 -10.48 2.97 -8.58
CA PHE A 225 -11.29 4.19 -8.66
C PHE A 225 -12.21 4.34 -7.44
N VAL A 226 -12.86 3.26 -7.03
CA VAL A 226 -13.64 3.24 -5.78
C VAL A 226 -12.71 3.43 -4.57
N TYR A 227 -11.49 2.89 -4.60
CA TYR A 227 -10.49 3.16 -3.56
C TYR A 227 -10.07 4.63 -3.49
N LEU A 228 -9.86 5.28 -4.63
CA LEU A 228 -9.59 6.71 -4.72
C LEU A 228 -10.75 7.52 -4.11
N ILE A 229 -11.99 7.19 -4.49
CA ILE A 229 -13.19 7.81 -3.95
C ILE A 229 -13.25 7.63 -2.42
N SER A 230 -13.04 6.41 -1.92
CA SER A 230 -12.99 6.12 -0.46
C SER A 230 -11.98 7.03 0.26
N ASN A 231 -10.78 7.20 -0.29
CA ASN A 231 -9.75 8.05 0.32
C ASN A 231 -10.07 9.55 0.28
N ILE A 232 -10.79 10.04 -0.73
CA ILE A 232 -11.26 11.43 -0.78
C ILE A 232 -12.40 11.65 0.23
N PHE A 233 -13.34 10.71 0.33
CA PHE A 233 -14.47 10.82 1.24
C PHE A 233 -14.09 10.58 2.70
N ARG A 234 -13.02 9.85 2.99
CA ARG A 234 -12.55 9.58 4.36
C ARG A 234 -12.41 10.83 5.24
N PRO A 235 -11.62 11.86 4.87
CA PRO A 235 -11.50 13.08 5.68
C PRO A 235 -12.82 13.85 5.78
N ILE A 236 -13.66 13.82 4.75
CA ILE A 236 -15.00 14.44 4.78
C ILE A 236 -15.87 13.73 5.82
N MET A 237 -15.94 12.41 5.77
CA MET A 237 -16.71 11.60 6.72
C MET A 237 -16.19 11.72 8.14
N GLN A 238 -14.86 11.84 8.32
CA GLN A 238 -14.24 12.10 9.61
C GLN A 238 -14.69 13.44 10.18
N SER A 239 -14.73 14.50 9.36
CA SER A 239 -15.18 15.81 9.79
C SER A 239 -16.66 15.86 10.16
N LEU A 240 -17.49 15.00 9.56
CA LEU A 240 -18.94 14.94 9.79
C LEU A 240 -19.33 14.06 10.97
N LEU A 241 -18.68 12.89 11.12
CA LEU A 241 -19.04 11.88 12.13
C LEU A 241 -18.14 11.90 13.38
N GLY A 242 -17.01 12.60 13.32
CA GLY A 242 -15.94 12.51 14.32
C GLY A 242 -15.12 11.23 14.22
N GLU A 243 -13.96 11.20 14.89
CA GLU A 243 -13.10 10.01 15.03
C GLU A 243 -13.63 9.05 16.10
N ASN A 244 -14.80 8.47 15.84
CA ASN A 244 -15.42 7.48 16.73
C ASN A 244 -15.20 6.05 16.21
N ALA A 245 -15.30 5.05 17.09
CA ALA A 245 -15.14 3.64 16.72
C ALA A 245 -16.07 3.21 15.57
N SER A 246 -17.32 3.69 15.58
CA SER A 246 -18.30 3.43 14.50
C SER A 246 -17.83 3.95 13.13
N TYR A 247 -17.19 5.12 13.10
CA TYR A 247 -16.64 5.69 11.87
C TYR A 247 -15.51 4.80 11.35
N LEU A 248 -14.57 4.41 12.21
CA LEU A 248 -13.46 3.52 11.85
C LEU A 248 -13.97 2.18 11.30
N ILE A 249 -14.95 1.57 11.95
CA ILE A 249 -15.54 0.29 11.52
C ILE A 249 -16.13 0.39 10.10
N VAL A 250 -16.93 1.43 9.84
CA VAL A 250 -17.56 1.63 8.51
C VAL A 250 -16.49 1.79 7.44
N VAL A 251 -15.48 2.61 7.71
CA VAL A 251 -14.42 2.91 6.75
C VAL A 251 -13.56 1.67 6.47
N GLU A 252 -13.21 0.90 7.49
CA GLU A 252 -12.46 -0.35 7.34
C GLU A 252 -13.25 -1.42 6.60
N PHE A 253 -14.58 -1.50 6.83
CA PHE A 253 -15.46 -2.41 6.11
C PHE A 253 -15.61 -2.05 4.62
N VAL A 254 -15.77 -0.77 4.30
CA VAL A 254 -15.81 -0.29 2.90
C VAL A 254 -14.51 -0.64 2.18
N ASP A 255 -13.36 -0.37 2.81
CA ASP A 255 -12.07 -0.71 2.24
C ASP A 255 -11.92 -2.22 2.02
N LEU A 256 -12.40 -3.05 2.94
CA LEU A 256 -12.39 -4.51 2.78
C LEU A 256 -13.12 -4.94 1.51
N ILE A 257 -14.32 -4.41 1.26
CA ILE A 257 -15.08 -4.69 0.03
C ILE A 257 -14.29 -4.24 -1.20
N ILE A 258 -13.67 -3.07 -1.16
CA ILE A 258 -12.86 -2.54 -2.26
C ILE A 258 -11.68 -3.48 -2.57
N PHE A 259 -10.97 -3.98 -1.56
CA PHE A 259 -9.87 -4.93 -1.79
C PHE A 259 -10.32 -6.28 -2.32
N ILE A 260 -11.52 -6.75 -1.97
CA ILE A 260 -12.11 -7.93 -2.61
C ILE A 260 -12.33 -7.66 -4.11
N VAL A 261 -12.87 -6.50 -4.49
CA VAL A 261 -13.05 -6.13 -5.90
C VAL A 261 -11.70 -6.07 -6.63
N ILE A 262 -10.68 -5.45 -6.03
CA ILE A 262 -9.33 -5.42 -6.60
C ILE A 262 -8.79 -6.84 -6.77
N PHE A 263 -8.94 -7.71 -5.77
CA PHE A 263 -8.52 -9.11 -5.84
C PHE A 263 -9.20 -9.88 -6.98
N LEU A 264 -10.50 -9.70 -7.19
CA LEU A 264 -11.22 -10.30 -8.32
C LEU A 264 -10.68 -9.83 -9.69
N GLY A 265 -10.13 -8.62 -9.75
CA GLY A 265 -9.43 -8.09 -10.92
C GLY A 265 -8.06 -8.74 -11.15
N LEU A 266 -7.39 -9.16 -10.08
CA LEU A 266 -6.10 -9.88 -10.15
C LEU A 266 -6.27 -11.37 -10.37
N TYR A 267 -7.40 -11.91 -9.95
CA TYR A 267 -7.77 -13.30 -10.13
C TYR A 267 -8.18 -13.56 -11.59
N LYS A 268 -7.25 -14.17 -12.32
CA LYS A 268 -7.53 -14.79 -13.62
C LYS A 268 -7.12 -16.24 -13.52
N LYS A 269 -8.09 -17.15 -13.74
CA LYS A 269 -7.83 -18.59 -13.87
C LYS A 269 -6.86 -18.75 -15.04
N SER A 270 -5.63 -19.11 -14.71
CA SER A 270 -4.57 -19.41 -15.68
C SER A 270 -4.77 -20.84 -16.17
#